data_AF-A0ABD0RZ03-F1
#
_entry.id   AF-A0ABD0RZ03-F1
#
_cell.length_a   1.000
_cell.length_b   1.000
_cell.length_c   1.000
_cell.angle_alpha   90.00
_cell.angle_beta   90.00
_cell.angle_gamma   90.00
#
_symmetry.space_group_name_H-M   'P 1'
#
loop_
_entity.id
_entity.type
_entity.pdbx_description
1 polymer ?
#
loop_
_entity_poly.entity_id
_entity_poly.type
_entity_poly.pdbx_seq_one_letter_code
_entity_poly.pdbx_strand_id
1 'polypeptide(L)' 'TMIEAHVDVKTTDGYLLRLFCVGFTKKRTNQIRKTSYAQHQQVRQIRKKMMEIMTREVQTNDLKEVVNKL' A
#
# COMPACT_ATOMS: atom_id res chain seq x y z
N THR A 1 -6.51 -1.45 13.46
CA THR A 1 -6.93 -0.41 12.49
C THR A 1 -6.77 -0.95 11.09
N MET A 2 -7.79 -0.82 10.25
CA MET A 2 -7.72 -1.06 8.81
C MET A 2 -7.19 0.21 8.14
N ILE A 3 -6.19 0.07 7.26
CA ILE A 3 -5.56 1.18 6.56
C ILE A 3 -5.67 0.92 5.07
N GLU A 4 -6.39 1.79 4.37
CA GLU A 4 -6.63 1.68 2.94
C GLU A 4 -5.92 2.82 2.19
N ALA A 5 -5.44 2.50 0.99
CA ALA A 5 -4.82 3.42 0.05
C ALA A 5 -5.21 3.03 -1.38
N HIS A 6 -5.35 4.03 -2.25
CA HIS A 6 -5.48 3.82 -3.69
C HIS A 6 -4.55 4.77 -4.44
N VAL A 7 -4.11 4.37 -5.62
CA VAL A 7 -3.34 5.25 -6.51
C VAL A 7 -3.68 4.96 -7.97
N ASP A 8 -3.74 6.03 -8.76
CA ASP A 8 -3.85 5.98 -10.20
C ASP A 8 -2.45 6.18 -10.78
N VAL A 9 -1.98 5.20 -11.54
CA VAL A 9 -0.62 5.20 -12.08
C VAL A 9 -0.63 4.74 -13.53
N LYS A 10 0.24 5.37 -14.33
CA LYS A 10 0.45 5.01 -15.72
C LYS A 10 1.72 4.17 -15.83
N THR A 11 1.63 3.04 -16.53
CA THR A 11 2.78 2.18 -16.86
C THR A 11 3.58 2.76 -18.03
N THR A 12 4.77 2.23 -18.25
CA THR A 12 5.69 2.64 -19.35
C THR A 12 5.09 2.42 -20.74
N ASP A 13 4.32 1.35 -20.92
CA ASP A 13 3.62 0.95 -22.14
C ASP A 13 2.27 1.65 -22.35
N GLY A 14 1.89 2.56 -21.44
CA GLY A 14 0.80 3.50 -21.64
C GLY A 14 -0.54 3.11 -21.01
N TYR A 15 -0.62 1.99 -20.29
CA TYR A 15 -1.82 1.60 -19.55
C TYR A 15 -2.01 2.45 -18.29
N LEU A 16 -3.26 2.81 -18.02
CA LEU A 16 -3.67 3.48 -16.78
C LEU A 16 -4.28 2.44 -15.84
N LEU A 17 -3.67 2.26 -14.66
CA LEU A 17 -4.08 1.31 -13.64
C LEU A 17 -4.51 2.05 -12.37
N ARG A 18 -5.57 1.55 -11.73
CA ARG A 18 -5.97 1.94 -10.37
C ARG A 18 -5.65 0.81 -9.41
N LEU A 19 -4.66 1.03 -8.55
CA LEU A 19 -4.22 0.06 -7.55
C LEU A 19 -4.89 0.36 -6.22
N PHE A 20 -5.33 -0.70 -5.54
CA PHE A 20 -5.87 -0.63 -4.19
C PHE A 20 -4.97 -1.45 -3.25
N CYS A 21 -4.67 -0.89 -2.09
CA CYS A 21 -3.91 -1.57 -1.06
C CYS A 21 -4.62 -1.47 0.28
N VAL A 22 -4.72 -2.62 0.97
CA VAL A 22 -5.35 -2.75 2.28
C VAL A 22 -4.33 -3.36 3.24
N GLY A 23 -4.17 -2.72 4.40
CA GLY A 23 -3.27 -3.17 5.46
C GLY A 23 -3.97 -3.23 6.81
N PHE A 24 -3.57 -4.20 7.63
CA PHE A 24 -4.08 -4.36 9.00
C PHE A 24 -2.96 -4.22 10.03
N THR A 25 -3.25 -3.56 11.13
CA THR A 25 -2.35 -3.51 12.29
C THR A 25 -2.22 -4.90 12.93
N LYS A 26 -1.00 -5.41 13.04
CA LYS A 26 -0.72 -6.70 13.67
C LYS A 26 -0.54 -6.56 15.19
N LYS A 27 -1.11 -7.51 15.94
CA LYS A 27 -0.84 -7.67 17.38
C LYS A 27 0.55 -8.29 17.58
N ARG A 28 1.36 -7.73 18.47
CA ARG A 28 2.67 -8.33 18.81
C ARG A 28 2.47 -9.55 19.71
N THR A 29 3.34 -10.55 19.63
CA THR A 29 3.23 -11.83 20.36
C THR A 29 3.10 -11.63 21.88
N ASN A 30 3.86 -10.69 22.46
CA ASN A 30 3.86 -10.42 23.90
C ASN A 30 2.92 -9.26 24.31
N GLN A 31 1.95 -8.92 23.47
CA GLN A 31 1.02 -7.82 23.74
C GLN A 31 -0.16 -8.29 24.61
N ILE A 32 -0.25 -7.78 25.83
CA ILE A 32 -1.34 -8.11 26.78
C ILE A 32 -2.68 -7.51 26.31
N ARG A 33 -2.66 -6.25 25.82
CA ARG A 33 -3.88 -5.56 25.35
C ARG A 33 -4.53 -6.29 24.18
N LYS A 34 -5.86 -6.42 24.20
CA LYS A 34 -6.65 -7.03 23.11
C LYS A 34 -6.63 -6.18 21.83
N THR A 35 -6.53 -4.86 21.97
CA THR A 35 -6.59 -3.91 20.86
C THR A 35 -5.20 -3.48 20.39
N SER A 36 -5.03 -3.40 19.06
CA SER A 36 -3.86 -2.84 18.39
C SER A 36 -4.31 -1.72 17.46
N TYR A 37 -4.43 -0.51 17.98
CA TYR A 37 -4.80 0.67 17.20
C TYR A 37 -3.57 1.49 16.83
N ALA A 38 -3.55 1.98 15.59
CA ALA A 38 -2.59 2.98 15.15
C ALA A 38 -3.18 4.39 15.36
N GLN A 39 -2.35 5.33 15.80
CA GLN A 39 -2.75 6.73 15.90
C GLN A 39 -2.93 7.35 14.50
N HIS A 40 -3.72 8.42 14.38
CA HIS A 40 -4.04 9.05 13.10
C HIS A 40 -2.80 9.50 12.31
N GLN A 41 -1.78 10.04 13.00
CA GLN A 41 -0.52 10.42 12.37
C GLN A 41 0.22 9.22 11.77
N GLN A 42 0.25 8.09 12.48
CA GLN A 42 0.87 6.84 12.00
C GLN A 42 0.10 6.30 10.78
N VAL A 43 -1.23 6.33 10.82
CA VAL A 43 -2.07 5.91 9.68
C VAL A 43 -1.76 6.75 8.44
N ARG A 44 -1.62 8.09 8.58
CA ARG A 44 -1.24 8.98 7.47
C ARG A 44 0.15 8.66 6.93
N GLN A 45 1.14 8.42 7.79
CA GLN A 45 2.49 8.05 7.38
C GLN A 45 2.53 6.71 6.65
N ILE A 46 1.84 5.70 7.17
CA ILE A 46 1.72 4.38 6.54
C ILE A 46 1.06 4.51 5.16
N ARG A 47 -0.06 5.24 5.06
CA ARG A 47 -0.74 5.48 3.78
C ARG A 47 0.17 6.17 2.76
N LYS A 48 0.94 7.19 3.18
CA LYS A 48 1.91 7.86 2.32
C LYS A 48 2.96 6.88 1.79
N LYS A 49 3.47 6.00 2.65
CA LYS A 49 4.47 5.00 2.24
C LYS A 49 3.89 3.91 1.32
N MET A 50 2.65 3.49 1.55
CA MET A 50 1.92 2.57 0.66
C MET A 50 1.81 3.16 -0.75
N MET A 51 1.37 4.42 -0.87
CA MET A 51 1.26 5.11 -2.16
C MET A 51 2.63 5.27 -2.84
N GLU A 52 3.65 5.68 -2.11
CA GLU A 52 5.01 5.87 -2.63
C GLU A 52 5.57 4.57 -3.24
N ILE A 53 5.42 3.44 -2.55
CA ILE A 53 5.90 2.14 -3.04
C ILE A 53 5.10 1.69 -4.26
N MET A 54 3.77 1.76 -4.23
CA MET A 54 2.93 1.38 -5.38
C MET A 54 3.28 2.19 -6.63
N THR A 55 3.41 3.51 -6.51
CA THR A 55 3.76 4.37 -7.64
C THR A 55 5.13 4.02 -8.20
N ARG A 56 6.13 3.82 -7.33
CA ARG A 56 7.50 3.49 -7.76
C ARG A 56 7.55 2.16 -8.52
N GLU A 57 6.87 1.13 -8.04
CA GLU A 57 6.93 -0.21 -8.65
C GLU A 57 6.20 -0.33 -9.99
N VAL A 58 5.34 0.65 -10.33
CA VAL A 58 4.50 0.62 -11.54
C VAL A 58 4.94 1.67 -12.57
N GLN A 59 5.44 2.84 -12.14
CA GLN A 59 5.93 3.86 -13.09
C GLN A 59 7.16 3.43 -13.88
N THR A 60 7.98 2.53 -13.34
CA THR A 60 9.23 2.08 -13.97
C THR A 60 9.08 0.81 -14.80
N ASN A 61 7.90 0.19 -14.80
CA ASN A 61 7.70 -1.16 -15.31
C ASN A 61 6.53 -1.23 -16.30
N ASP A 62 6.62 -2.17 -17.22
CA ASP A 62 5.61 -2.47 -18.23
C ASP A 62 4.49 -3.31 -17.61
N LEU A 63 3.33 -3.40 -18.26
CA LEU A 63 2.20 -4.16 -17.72
C LEU A 63 2.57 -5.63 -17.41
N LYS A 64 3.38 -6.26 -18.28
CA LYS A 64 3.84 -7.64 -18.08
C LYS A 64 4.63 -7.80 -16.77
N GLU A 65 5.53 -6.87 -16.48
CA GLU A 65 6.36 -6.92 -15.28
C GLU A 65 5.54 -6.58 -14.03
N VAL A 66 4.61 -5.64 -14.13
CA VAL A 66 3.68 -5.31 -13.04
C VAL A 66 2.83 -6.53 -12.65
N VAL A 67 2.33 -7.28 -13.64
CA VAL A 67 1.56 -8.51 -13.38
C VAL A 67 2.41 -9.60 -12.73
N ASN A 68 3.68 -9.73 -13.10
CA ASN A 68 4.59 -10.71 -12.48
C ASN A 68 4.93 -10.39 -11.01
N LYS A 69 4.70 -9.14 -10.56
CA LYS A 69 4.93 -8.73 -9.16
C LYS A 69 3.70 -8.93 -8.26
N LEU A 70 2.54 -9.27 -8.82
CA LEU A 70 1.28 -9.54 -8.11
C LEU A 70 1.18 -11.01 -7.73
#